data_AF-A0A7C3VGT3-F1
#
_entry.id   AF-A0A7C3VGT3-F1
#
_cell.length_a   1.000
_cell.length_b   1.000
_cell.length_c   1.000
_cell.angle_alpha   90.00
_cell.angle_beta   90.00
_cell.angle_gamma   90.00
#
_symmetry.space_group_name_H-M   'P 1'
#
loop_
_entity.id
_entity.type
_entity.pdbx_description
1 polymer ?
#
loop_
_entity_poly.entity_id
_entity_poly.type
_entity_poly.pdbx_seq_one_letter_code
_entity_poly.pdbx_strand_id
1 'polypeptide(L)'
;MLEKLLIPPNTRFEERNIVASGDVIIGPNSKLSYGIIAKKIIVGERTAIEGDLLGEEIRLDAWCSVTGNVTSKHDAYIGEFASIGG
;
A
#
# COMPACT_ATOMS: atom_id res chain seq x y z
N MET A 1 -8.24 -9.47 17.66
CA MET A 1 -7.05 -9.62 16.79
C MET A 1 -7.51 -9.88 15.37
N LEU A 2 -6.73 -9.50 14.36
CA LEU A 2 -6.87 -10.05 13.00
C LEU A 2 -5.90 -11.22 12.89
N GLU A 3 -6.43 -12.45 12.91
CA GLU A 3 -5.63 -13.68 13.00
C GLU A 3 -5.38 -14.36 11.65
N LYS A 4 -5.79 -13.73 10.54
CA LYS A 4 -5.77 -14.37 9.22
C LYS A 4 -5.46 -13.38 8.09
N LEU A 5 -4.50 -13.75 7.24
CA LEU A 5 -4.30 -13.16 5.92
C LEU A 5 -5.36 -13.71 4.95
N LEU A 6 -6.04 -12.83 4.22
CA LEU A 6 -7.02 -13.17 3.18
C LEU A 6 -6.56 -12.63 1.82
N ILE A 7 -6.51 -13.49 0.81
CA ILE A 7 -6.23 -13.12 -0.58
C ILE A 7 -7.52 -13.32 -1.39
N PRO A 8 -8.09 -12.26 -2.01
CA PRO A 8 -9.31 -12.38 -2.81
C PRO A 8 -9.18 -13.27 -4.06
N PRO A 9 -10.30 -13.81 -4.58
CA PRO A 9 -10.31 -14.48 -5.88
C PRO A 9 -9.81 -13.56 -6.99
N ASN A 10 -9.04 -14.11 -7.94
CA ASN A 10 -8.42 -13.41 -9.06
C ASN A 10 -7.31 -12.40 -8.72
N THR A 11 -6.88 -12.28 -7.45
CA THR A 11 -5.64 -11.55 -7.13
C THR A 11 -4.45 -12.18 -7.87
N ARG A 12 -3.67 -11.34 -8.55
CA ARG A 12 -2.45 -11.74 -9.26
C ARG A 12 -1.23 -11.12 -8.59
N PHE A 13 -0.20 -11.94 -8.41
CA PHE A 13 1.15 -11.51 -8.07
C PHE A 13 1.95 -11.50 -9.37
N GLU A 14 2.24 -10.30 -9.88
CA GLU A 14 3.06 -10.10 -11.06
C GLU A 14 4.47 -9.65 -10.66
N GLU A 15 5.41 -9.67 -11.60
CA GLU A 15 6.86 -9.61 -11.32
C GLU A 15 7.31 -8.38 -10.50
N ARG A 16 6.49 -7.32 -10.45
CA ARG A 16 6.71 -6.14 -9.59
C ARG A 16 5.48 -5.60 -8.86
N ASN A 17 4.26 -6.06 -9.16
CA ASN A 17 3.02 -5.45 -8.65
C ASN A 17 1.98 -6.50 -8.19
N ILE A 18 1.14 -6.10 -7.24
CA ILE A 18 -0.07 -6.82 -6.80
C ILE A 18 -1.29 -6.02 -7.25
N VAL A 19 -2.26 -6.67 -7.90
CA VAL A 19 -3.47 -6.01 -8.43
C VAL A 19 -4.73 -6.58 -7.77
N ALA A 20 -5.60 -5.69 -7.30
CA ALA A 20 -6.89 -6.03 -6.68
C ALA A 20 -8.03 -5.20 -7.29
N SER A 21 -9.20 -5.81 -7.45
CA SER A 21 -10.43 -5.15 -7.93
C SER A 21 -11.22 -4.43 -6.83
N GLY A 22 -10.62 -4.23 -5.65
CA GLY A 22 -11.22 -3.62 -4.46
C GLY A 22 -10.20 -2.81 -3.67
N ASP A 23 -10.43 -2.66 -2.36
CA ASP A 23 -9.64 -1.79 -1.47
C ASP A 23 -8.56 -2.54 -0.65
N VAL A 24 -7.51 -1.85 -0.22
CA VAL A 24 -6.29 -2.41 0.43
C VAL A 24 -5.88 -1.58 1.66
N ILE A 25 -5.45 -2.22 2.76
CA ILE A 25 -5.13 -1.56 4.07
C ILE A 25 -3.88 -2.18 4.75
N ILE A 26 -2.96 -1.38 5.33
CA ILE A 26 -1.61 -1.73 5.85
C ILE A 26 -1.25 -0.89 7.13
N GLY A 27 -0.22 -1.20 7.95
CA GLY A 27 0.16 -0.39 9.13
C GLY A 27 1.17 -0.96 10.18
N PRO A 28 1.13 -0.53 11.48
CA PRO A 28 2.16 -0.63 12.57
C PRO A 28 3.16 -1.81 12.84
N ASN A 29 3.73 -2.54 11.86
CA ASN A 29 5.07 -3.21 11.92
C ASN A 29 5.40 -3.96 10.59
N SER A 30 6.07 -3.37 9.58
CA SER A 30 6.04 -3.91 8.21
C SER A 30 7.18 -3.51 7.27
N LYS A 31 7.20 -4.18 6.11
CA LYS A 31 8.02 -4.00 4.91
C LYS A 31 7.31 -4.62 3.71
N LEU A 32 7.51 -4.11 2.49
CA LEU A 32 6.97 -4.63 1.23
C LEU A 32 7.99 -4.44 0.11
N SER A 33 7.98 -5.31 -0.90
CA SER A 33 8.91 -5.24 -2.04
C SER A 33 8.21 -5.37 -3.41
N TYR A 34 6.94 -4.97 -3.46
CA TYR A 34 6.11 -4.91 -4.66
C TYR A 34 5.29 -3.61 -4.62
N GLY A 35 4.88 -3.12 -5.79
CA GLY A 35 3.84 -2.11 -5.92
C GLY A 35 2.42 -2.68 -5.76
N ILE A 36 1.44 -1.80 -5.59
CA ILE A 36 0.02 -2.10 -5.36
C ILE A 36 -0.84 -1.30 -6.33
N ILE A 37 -1.81 -1.96 -6.98
CA ILE A 37 -2.86 -1.30 -7.77
C ILE A 37 -4.23 -1.72 -7.22
N ALA A 38 -5.01 -0.75 -6.74
CA ALA A 38 -6.29 -0.97 -6.06
C ALA A 38 -7.22 0.23 -6.26
N LYS A 39 -8.48 0.14 -5.83
CA LYS A 39 -9.39 1.30 -5.85
C LYS A 39 -9.06 2.28 -4.72
N LYS A 40 -9.01 1.81 -3.47
CA LYS A 40 -8.55 2.59 -2.31
C LYS A 40 -7.40 1.90 -1.59
N ILE A 41 -6.41 2.67 -1.13
CA ILE A 41 -5.24 2.19 -0.39
C ILE A 41 -5.14 2.95 0.94
N ILE A 42 -4.86 2.27 2.05
CA ILE A 42 -4.63 2.88 3.37
C ILE A 42 -3.42 2.22 4.01
N VAL A 43 -2.55 2.97 4.68
CA VAL A 43 -1.34 2.51 5.35
C VAL A 43 -1.21 3.26 6.69
N GLY A 44 -0.40 2.75 7.63
CA GLY A 44 -0.24 3.24 9.02
C GLY A 44 1.15 2.89 9.56
N GLU A 45 1.41 2.97 10.88
CA GLU A 45 2.79 3.03 11.42
C GLU A 45 3.79 1.92 11.06
N ARG A 46 5.06 2.01 11.50
CA ARG A 46 6.14 1.01 11.35
C ARG A 46 5.96 0.16 10.10
N THR A 47 6.43 0.58 8.96
CA THR A 47 6.07 0.02 7.66
C THR A 47 7.24 0.26 6.72
N ALA A 48 7.23 -0.43 5.59
CA ALA A 48 8.12 -0.19 4.47
C ALA A 48 7.47 -0.77 3.22
N ILE A 49 7.84 -0.28 2.04
CA ILE A 49 7.33 -0.65 0.72
C ILE A 49 8.52 -0.36 -0.23
N GLU A 50 8.64 -1.04 -1.37
CA GLU A 50 9.79 -0.87 -2.30
C GLU A 50 9.35 -0.88 -3.78
N GLY A 51 8.11 -0.44 -4.05
CA GLY A 51 7.50 -0.32 -5.37
C GLY A 51 6.25 0.58 -5.38
N ASP A 52 5.66 0.80 -6.55
CA ASP A 52 4.67 1.85 -6.82
C ASP A 52 3.28 1.59 -6.20
N LEU A 53 2.65 2.59 -5.60
CA LEU A 53 1.26 2.56 -5.13
C LEU A 53 0.34 3.37 -6.05
N LEU A 54 -0.69 2.75 -6.62
CA LEU A 54 -1.64 3.37 -7.57
C LEU A 54 -3.10 3.14 -7.15
N GLY A 55 -3.89 4.20 -7.03
CA GLY A 55 -5.32 4.09 -6.72
C GLY A 55 -6.16 5.34 -6.96
N GLU A 56 -7.44 5.28 -6.61
CA GLU A 56 -8.37 6.41 -6.65
C GLU A 56 -8.29 7.25 -5.36
N GLU A 57 -8.08 6.61 -4.21
CA GLU A 57 -7.87 7.30 -2.93
C GLU A 57 -6.76 6.61 -2.12
N ILE A 58 -5.76 7.35 -1.60
CA ILE A 58 -4.60 6.76 -0.91
C ILE A 58 -4.39 7.40 0.47
N ARG A 59 -4.17 6.60 1.52
CA ARG A 59 -3.78 7.10 2.85
C ARG A 59 -2.55 6.39 3.42
N LEU A 60 -1.73 7.07 4.23
CA LEU A 60 -0.57 6.56 4.96
C LEU A 60 -0.50 7.26 6.34
N ASP A 61 0.07 6.62 7.37
CA ASP A 61 0.25 7.20 8.72
C ASP A 61 1.47 6.54 9.43
N ALA A 62 2.05 7.17 10.45
CA ALA A 62 3.24 6.81 11.24
C ALA A 62 4.37 5.97 10.53
N TRP A 63 5.29 5.21 11.17
CA TRP A 63 6.61 4.74 10.60
C TRP A 63 6.74 4.01 9.21
N CYS A 64 6.08 4.36 8.10
CA CYS A 64 6.25 3.72 6.77
C CYS A 64 7.58 3.91 6.02
N SER A 65 7.68 3.22 4.87
CA SER A 65 8.63 3.46 3.79
C SER A 65 7.98 3.05 2.46
N VAL A 66 8.52 3.51 1.32
CA VAL A 66 8.18 3.21 -0.08
C VAL A 66 9.45 3.44 -0.90
N THR A 67 9.68 2.73 -2.00
CA THR A 67 10.78 3.03 -2.96
C THR A 67 10.31 2.98 -4.42
N GLY A 68 9.10 3.48 -4.64
CA GLY A 68 8.42 3.60 -5.94
C GLY A 68 7.24 4.57 -5.85
N ASN A 69 6.67 4.93 -7.00
CA ASN A 69 5.73 6.04 -7.22
C ASN A 69 4.42 5.91 -6.42
N VAL A 70 4.03 6.93 -5.65
CA VAL A 70 2.69 7.00 -5.02
C VAL A 70 1.76 7.91 -5.82
N THR A 71 0.76 7.35 -6.49
CA THR A 71 -0.15 8.05 -7.42
C THR A 71 -1.62 7.83 -7.06
N SER A 72 -2.32 8.91 -6.70
CA SER A 72 -3.79 8.92 -6.50
C SER A 72 -4.49 9.65 -7.65
N LYS A 73 -5.68 9.20 -8.06
CA LYS A 73 -6.54 9.94 -9.01
C LYS A 73 -7.41 11.01 -8.34
N HIS A 74 -7.76 10.81 -7.07
CA HIS A 74 -8.56 11.73 -6.27
C HIS A 74 -7.81 12.05 -4.98
N ASP A 75 -8.36 11.77 -3.80
CA ASP A 75 -7.80 12.28 -2.56
C ASP A 75 -6.57 11.47 -2.09
N ALA A 76 -5.68 12.14 -1.35
CA ALA A 76 -4.55 11.51 -0.68
C ALA A 76 -4.28 12.12 0.70
N TYR A 77 -3.91 11.30 1.68
CA TYR A 77 -3.62 11.75 3.07
C TYR A 77 -2.48 10.94 3.69
N ILE A 78 -1.32 11.54 3.97
CA ILE A 78 -0.11 10.84 4.40
C ILE A 78 0.54 11.51 5.63
N GLY A 79 0.84 10.72 6.66
CA GLY A 79 1.68 11.10 7.80
C GLY A 79 1.11 10.56 9.11
N GLU A 80 1.91 10.15 10.10
CA GLU A 80 3.36 10.39 10.28
C GLU A 80 4.29 9.32 9.67
N PHE A 81 5.48 9.08 10.28
CA PHE A 81 6.75 8.38 9.88
C PHE A 81 6.91 7.50 8.60
N ALA A 82 6.08 7.70 7.58
CA ALA A 82 6.25 7.27 6.22
C ALA A 82 7.63 7.63 5.65
N SER A 83 8.02 6.95 4.59
CA SER A 83 9.14 7.28 3.72
C SER A 83 8.77 6.83 2.32
N ILE A 84 9.35 7.43 1.28
CA ILE A 84 8.95 7.18 -0.12
C ILE A 84 10.21 7.30 -1.01
N GLY A 85 10.21 6.68 -2.19
CA GLY A 85 11.40 6.64 -3.08
C GLY A 85 11.07 6.44 -4.57
N GLY A 86 9.89 6.89 -4.97
CA GLY A 86 9.44 7.20 -6.32
C GLY A 86 8.23 8.12 -6.20
#